data_AF-A0A1A8MF47-F1
#
_entry.id   AF-A0A1A8MF47-F1
#
_cell.length_a   1.000
_cell.length_b   1.000
_cell.length_c   1.000
_cell.angle_alpha   90.00
_cell.angle_beta   90.00
_cell.angle_gamma   90.00
#
_symmetry.space_group_name_H-M   'P 1'
#
loop_
_entity.id
_entity.type
_entity.pdbx_description
1 polymer ?
#
loop_
_entity_poly.entity_id
_entity_poly.type
_entity_poly.pdbx_seq_one_letter_code
_entity_poly.pdbx_strand_id
1 'polypeptide(L)'
;MLLVIWSVPVLPAPISDNCAPDFQQARRLVNLLHLKATDLKDEYLKKHRINNVDIPDEAPTSTVTGSSLLEKLEDIYTKNRLFRLHILQVKKYQYPHPNPLSDGLEKIARTLSHHLHVLENTLGCLDLRTHPTTS
;
A
#
# COMPACT_ATOMS: atom_id res chain seq x y z
N MET A 1 -27.94 28.50 15.31
CA MET A 1 -26.51 28.64 14.98
C MET A 1 -25.76 27.52 15.69
N LEU A 2 -25.30 26.51 14.95
CA LEU A 2 -24.49 25.41 15.47
C LEU A 2 -23.03 25.80 15.35
N LEU A 3 -22.33 25.88 16.48
CA LEU A 3 -20.89 26.10 16.56
C LEU A 3 -20.17 24.83 16.10
N VAL A 4 -19.60 24.88 14.89
CA VAL A 4 -18.64 23.90 14.39
C VAL A 4 -17.35 24.10 15.17
N ILE A 5 -17.10 23.24 16.16
CA ILE A 5 -15.84 23.22 16.90
C ILE A 5 -14.77 22.72 15.93
N TRP A 6 -13.81 23.59 15.62
CA TRP A 6 -12.69 23.29 14.76
C TRP A 6 -11.87 22.15 15.33
N SER A 7 -11.57 21.20 14.47
CA SER A 7 -10.70 20.05 14.66
C SER A 7 -9.44 20.42 15.45
N VAL A 8 -9.37 19.97 16.70
CA VAL A 8 -8.14 19.90 17.47
C VAL A 8 -7.13 19.11 16.64
N PRO A 9 -5.92 19.63 16.36
CA PRO A 9 -4.92 18.87 15.64
C PRO A 9 -4.57 17.65 16.48
N VAL A 10 -5.05 16.48 16.03
CA VAL A 10 -4.67 15.20 16.62
C VAL A 10 -3.20 15.01 16.27
N LEU A 11 -2.34 15.32 17.22
CA LEU A 11 -0.92 14.94 17.15
C LEU A 11 -0.86 13.44 16.91
N PRO A 12 -0.01 12.97 15.97
CA PRO A 12 0.13 11.53 15.74
C PRO A 12 0.46 10.86 17.07
N ALA A 13 -0.31 9.84 17.43
CA ALA A 13 -0.06 9.07 18.64
C ALA A 13 1.40 8.57 18.58
N PRO A 14 2.16 8.69 19.69
CA PRO A 14 3.53 8.20 19.72
C PRO A 14 3.51 6.71 19.37
N ILE A 15 4.28 6.36 18.35
CA ILE A 15 4.52 4.97 17.99
C ILE A 15 5.45 4.42 19.07
N SER A 16 5.11 3.26 19.65
CA SER A 16 6.01 2.57 20.58
C SER A 16 7.39 2.42 19.93
N ASP A 17 8.46 2.76 20.65
CA ASP A 17 9.84 2.72 20.11
C ASP A 17 10.18 1.34 19.51
N ASN A 18 9.57 0.27 20.02
CA ASN A 18 9.75 -1.08 19.51
C ASN A 18 9.16 -1.30 18.10
N CYS A 19 8.15 -0.52 17.70
CA CYS A 19 7.51 -0.63 16.38
C CYS A 19 8.09 0.37 15.36
N ALA A 20 8.91 1.33 15.80
CA ALA A 20 9.43 2.40 14.94
C ALA A 20 10.28 1.89 13.74
N PRO A 21 11.13 0.85 13.87
CA PRO A 21 11.90 0.33 12.74
C PRO A 21 11.01 -0.22 11.62
N ASP A 22 9.98 -1.01 11.96
CA ASP A 22 9.05 -1.59 10.99
C ASP A 22 8.23 -0.51 10.28
N PHE A 23 7.77 0.51 11.01
CA PHE A 23 7.13 1.68 10.41
C PHE A 23 8.01 2.41 9.38
N GLN A 24 9.29 2.61 9.72
CA GLN A 24 10.24 3.23 8.79
C GLN A 24 10.47 2.35 7.56
N GLN A 25 10.57 1.03 7.75
CA GLN A 25 10.73 0.09 6.65
C GLN A 25 9.49 0.04 5.76
N ALA A 26 8.28 0.03 6.32
CA ALA A 26 7.03 0.09 5.56
C ALA A 26 6.99 1.35 4.68
N ARG A 27 7.34 2.52 5.25
CA ARG A 27 7.43 3.78 4.51
C ARG A 27 8.47 3.74 3.37
N ARG A 28 9.63 3.12 3.58
CA ARG A 28 10.63 2.96 2.51
C ARG A 28 10.10 2.07 1.38
N LEU A 29 9.41 0.98 1.74
CA LEU A 29 8.84 0.05 0.77
C LEU A 29 7.69 0.66 -0.03
N VAL A 30 6.84 1.49 0.57
CA VAL A 30 5.77 2.19 -0.18
C VAL A 30 6.33 3.18 -1.20
N ASN A 31 7.40 3.90 -0.86
CA ASN A 31 8.09 4.79 -1.79
C ASN A 31 8.72 4.00 -2.95
N LEU A 32 9.33 2.84 -2.65
CA LEU A 32 9.88 1.95 -3.67
C LEU A 32 8.78 1.38 -4.59
N LEU A 33 7.62 1.03 -4.04
CA LEU A 33 6.47 0.59 -4.81
C LEU A 33 5.98 1.68 -5.76
N HIS A 34 5.86 2.91 -5.27
CA HIS A 34 5.46 4.05 -6.09
C HIS A 34 6.41 4.25 -7.27
N LEU A 35 7.73 4.25 -7.02
CA LEU A 35 8.73 4.39 -8.07
C LEU A 35 8.60 3.27 -9.13
N LYS A 36 8.56 2.01 -8.70
CA LYS A 36 8.44 0.86 -9.61
C LYS A 36 7.14 0.86 -10.42
N ALA A 37 6.04 1.29 -9.81
CA ALA A 37 4.75 1.39 -10.49
C ALA A 37 4.79 2.48 -11.57
N THR A 38 5.39 3.63 -11.26
CA THR A 38 5.61 4.72 -12.22
C THR A 38 6.49 4.26 -13.38
N ASP A 39 7.63 3.63 -13.09
CA ASP A 39 8.53 3.10 -14.12
C ASP A 39 7.83 2.09 -15.03
N LEU A 40 7.03 1.18 -14.45
CA LEU A 40 6.30 0.18 -15.21
C LEU A 40 5.22 0.81 -16.11
N LYS A 41 4.52 1.83 -15.61
CA LYS A 41 3.55 2.59 -16.38
C LYS A 41 4.23 3.27 -17.57
N ASP A 42 5.37 3.93 -17.34
CA ASP A 42 6.09 4.64 -18.38
C ASP A 42 6.67 3.67 -19.43
N GLU A 43 7.17 2.51 -19.00
CA GLU A 43 7.60 1.44 -19.91
C GLU A 43 6.44 0.96 -20.79
N TYR A 44 5.26 0.71 -20.19
CA TYR A 44 4.07 0.29 -20.91
C TYR A 44 3.66 1.32 -21.97
N LEU A 45 3.54 2.60 -21.59
CA LEU A 45 3.18 3.68 -22.50
C LEU A 45 4.15 3.78 -23.67
N LYS A 46 5.46 3.76 -23.38
CA LYS A 46 6.52 3.81 -24.40
C LYS A 46 6.45 2.62 -25.35
N LYS A 47 6.28 1.41 -24.82
CA LYS A 47 6.25 0.16 -25.60
C LYS A 47 5.04 0.11 -26.54
N HIS A 48 3.90 0.63 -26.09
CA HIS A 48 2.67 0.66 -26.85
C HIS A 48 2.49 1.94 -27.71
N ARG A 49 3.49 2.85 -27.72
CA ARG A 49 3.45 4.13 -28.44
C ARG A 49 2.22 4.98 -28.08
N ILE A 50 1.78 4.87 -26.83
CA ILE A 50 0.64 5.61 -26.30
C ILE A 50 1.17 6.96 -25.84
N ASN A 51 0.90 8.01 -26.64
CA ASN A 51 1.26 9.39 -26.32
C ASN A 51 0.00 10.14 -25.89
N ASN A 52 0.04 10.83 -24.74
CA ASN A 52 -1.00 11.75 -24.28
C ASN A 52 -2.43 11.18 -24.28
N VAL A 53 -2.60 9.89 -23.95
CA VAL A 53 -3.94 9.35 -23.70
C VAL A 53 -4.29 9.62 -22.25
N ASP A 54 -5.41 10.32 -22.05
CA ASP A 54 -6.00 10.48 -20.74
C ASP A 54 -6.50 9.10 -20.32
N ILE A 55 -5.70 8.39 -19.51
CA ILE A 55 -6.09 7.10 -18.97
C ILE A 55 -7.14 7.41 -17.91
N PRO A 56 -8.41 6.99 -18.11
CA PRO A 56 -9.42 7.22 -17.10
C PRO A 56 -8.98 6.58 -15.79
N ASP A 57 -9.22 7.29 -14.69
CA ASP A 57 -8.96 6.78 -13.34
C ASP A 57 -10.00 5.68 -13.03
N GLU A 58 -9.81 4.51 -13.63
CA GLU A 58 -10.64 3.32 -13.42
C GLU A 58 -10.40 2.73 -12.02
N ALA A 59 -9.28 3.10 -11.39
CA ALA A 59 -9.03 2.79 -10.01
C ALA A 59 -9.82 3.78 -9.12
N PRO A 60 -10.73 3.32 -8.26
CA PRO A 60 -11.40 4.20 -7.32
C PRO A 60 -10.38 4.90 -6.45
N THR A 61 -10.60 6.19 -6.21
CA THR A 61 -9.75 7.00 -5.34
C THR A 61 -9.73 6.36 -3.96
N SER A 62 -8.56 5.87 -3.54
CA SER A 62 -8.43 5.14 -2.29
C SER A 62 -8.10 6.11 -1.16
N THR A 63 -9.11 6.45 -0.35
CA THR A 63 -8.91 7.21 0.89
C THR A 63 -8.56 6.25 2.01
N VAL A 64 -7.53 6.54 2.81
CA VAL A 64 -7.25 5.75 4.03
C VAL A 64 -8.37 6.01 5.03
N THR A 65 -9.08 4.97 5.44
CA THR A 65 -10.19 5.03 6.41
C THR A 65 -9.74 4.55 7.78
N GLY A 66 -10.38 5.06 8.84
CA GLY A 66 -10.06 4.71 10.22
C GLY A 66 -9.84 5.94 11.10
N SER A 67 -10.27 5.83 12.34
CA SER A 67 -10.14 6.85 13.38
C SER A 67 -8.80 6.72 14.14
N SER A 68 -8.32 5.49 14.33
CA SER A 68 -7.05 5.20 15.02
C SER A 68 -5.90 4.86 14.05
N LEU A 69 -4.66 4.88 14.55
CA LEU A 69 -3.49 4.44 13.76
C LEU A 69 -3.60 2.97 13.36
N LEU A 70 -4.10 2.13 14.26
CA LEU A 70 -4.33 0.70 14.02
C LEU A 70 -5.33 0.50 12.88
N GLU A 71 -6.51 1.12 12.96
CA GLU A 71 -7.55 1.02 11.94
C GLU A 71 -7.05 1.50 10.56
N LYS A 72 -6.27 2.59 10.53
CA LYS A 72 -5.66 3.09 9.29
C LYS A 72 -4.66 2.10 8.70
N LEU A 73 -3.86 1.44 9.52
CA LEU A 73 -2.92 0.43 9.04
C LEU A 73 -3.62 -0.85 8.55
N GLU A 74 -4.69 -1.28 9.22
CA GLU A 74 -5.52 -2.40 8.79
C GLU A 74 -6.19 -2.12 7.43
N ASP A 75 -6.68 -0.90 7.23
CA ASP A 75 -7.22 -0.45 5.96
C ASP A 75 -6.16 -0.47 4.85
N ILE A 76 -4.97 0.09 5.10
CA ILE A 76 -3.83 0.06 4.17
C ILE A 76 -3.43 -1.39 3.85
N TYR A 77 -3.32 -2.26 4.86
CA TYR A 77 -2.98 -3.67 4.70
C TYR A 77 -4.00 -4.38 3.80
N THR A 78 -5.29 -4.21 4.09
CA THR A 78 -6.39 -4.84 3.36
C THR A 78 -6.39 -4.42 1.89
N LYS A 79 -6.29 -3.11 1.63
CA LYS A 79 -6.23 -2.55 0.28
C LYS A 79 -5.00 -3.05 -0.50
N ASN A 80 -3.84 -3.08 0.15
CA ASN A 80 -2.62 -3.61 -0.47
C ASN A 80 -2.71 -5.11 -0.77
N ARG A 81 -3.39 -5.88 0.08
CA ARG A 81 -3.64 -7.31 -0.15
C ARG A 81 -4.55 -7.54 -1.36
N LEU A 82 -5.62 -6.74 -1.49
CA LEU A 82 -6.49 -6.76 -2.67
C LEU A 82 -5.74 -6.35 -3.94
N PHE A 83 -4.93 -5.30 -3.86
CA PHE A 83 -4.12 -4.85 -5.00
C PHE A 83 -3.10 -5.91 -5.46
N ARG A 84 -2.50 -6.66 -4.52
CA ARG A 84 -1.63 -7.81 -4.86
C ARG A 84 -2.39 -8.88 -5.65
N LEU A 85 -3.62 -9.21 -5.26
CA LEU A 85 -4.45 -10.18 -5.99
C LEU A 85 -4.77 -9.66 -7.39
N HIS A 86 -5.07 -8.38 -7.53
CA HIS A 86 -5.28 -7.74 -8.83
C HIS A 86 -4.04 -7.88 -9.74
N ILE A 87 -2.83 -7.56 -9.24
CA ILE A 87 -1.58 -7.72 -10.02
C ILE A 87 -1.39 -9.17 -10.50
N LEU A 88 -1.64 -10.15 -9.63
CA LEU A 88 -1.53 -11.57 -10.00
C LEU A 88 -2.54 -11.96 -11.08
N GLN A 89 -3.74 -11.40 -11.04
CA GLN A 89 -4.76 -11.64 -12.05
C GLN A 89 -4.40 -10.98 -13.39
N VAL A 90 -3.94 -9.72 -13.38
CA VAL A 90 -3.44 -9.02 -14.58
C VAL A 90 -2.30 -9.80 -15.23
N LYS A 91 -1.36 -10.31 -14.42
CA LYS A 91 -0.25 -11.13 -14.91
C LYS A 91 -0.73 -12.39 -15.63
N LYS A 92 -1.80 -13.04 -15.15
CA LYS A 92 -2.41 -14.20 -15.82
C LYS A 92 -3.01 -13.82 -17.17
N TYR A 93 -3.74 -12.70 -17.24
CA TYR A 93 -4.37 -12.25 -18.50
C TYR A 93 -3.35 -11.81 -19.56
N GLN A 94 -2.20 -11.29 -19.13
CA GLN A 94 -1.13 -10.92 -20.06
C GLN A 94 -0.37 -12.11 -20.63
N TYR A 95 -0.66 -13.34 -20.24
CA TYR A 95 -0.10 -14.53 -20.89
C TYR A 95 -1.13 -15.11 -21.86
N PRO A 96 -0.82 -15.36 -23.15
CA PRO A 96 0.46 -15.25 -23.85
C PRO A 96 0.58 -13.97 -24.71
N HIS A 97 0.42 -12.77 -24.13
CA HIS A 97 0.50 -11.52 -24.88
C HIS A 97 1.94 -11.31 -25.42
N PRO A 98 2.12 -10.83 -26.67
CA PRO A 98 3.44 -10.71 -27.31
C PRO A 98 4.42 -9.74 -26.64
N ASN A 99 3.94 -8.92 -25.70
CA ASN A 99 4.72 -7.89 -25.01
C ASN A 99 4.38 -7.85 -23.51
N PRO A 100 4.61 -8.95 -22.77
CA PRO A 100 4.13 -9.05 -21.39
C PRO A 100 4.91 -8.08 -20.49
N LEU A 101 4.20 -7.47 -19.53
CA LEU A 101 4.79 -6.71 -18.42
C LEU A 101 5.11 -7.63 -17.24
N SER A 102 5.18 -8.95 -17.48
CA SER A 102 5.22 -9.99 -16.46
C SER A 102 6.34 -9.79 -15.44
N ASP A 103 7.50 -9.31 -15.88
CA ASP A 103 8.67 -9.12 -15.03
C ASP A 103 8.52 -7.89 -14.14
N GLY A 104 7.96 -6.80 -14.67
CA GLY A 104 7.62 -5.61 -13.90
C GLY A 104 6.53 -5.89 -12.87
N LEU A 105 5.47 -6.56 -13.28
CA LEU A 105 4.37 -7.00 -12.41
C LEU A 105 4.87 -7.95 -11.31
N GLU A 106 5.78 -8.88 -11.63
CA GLU A 106 6.43 -9.76 -10.66
C GLU A 106 7.27 -8.98 -9.64
N LYS A 107 8.07 -8.01 -10.10
CA LYS A 107 8.87 -7.16 -9.20
C LYS A 107 7.99 -6.36 -8.25
N ILE A 108 6.89 -5.79 -8.72
CA ILE A 108 5.92 -5.06 -7.89
C ILE A 108 5.26 -6.03 -6.90
N ALA A 109 4.78 -7.19 -7.36
CA ALA A 109 4.14 -8.19 -6.49
C ALA A 109 5.06 -8.66 -5.35
N ARG A 110 6.36 -8.86 -5.63
CA ARG A 110 7.36 -9.21 -4.61
C ARG A 110 7.56 -8.08 -3.59
N THR A 111 7.77 -6.85 -4.07
CA THR A 111 7.93 -5.70 -3.17
C THR A 111 6.67 -5.46 -2.33
N LEU A 112 5.49 -5.64 -2.92
CA LEU A 112 4.21 -5.53 -2.21
C LEU A 112 4.01 -6.63 -1.18
N SER A 113 4.46 -7.85 -1.47
CA SER A 113 4.43 -8.96 -0.49
C SER A 113 5.34 -8.66 0.71
N HIS A 114 6.53 -8.11 0.47
CA HIS A 114 7.41 -7.66 1.54
C HIS A 114 6.78 -6.51 2.35
N HIS A 115 6.16 -5.54 1.69
CA HIS A 115 5.46 -4.45 2.37
C HIS A 115 4.32 -4.98 3.27
N LEU A 116 3.52 -5.93 2.78
CA LEU A 116 2.45 -6.57 3.56
C LEU A 116 3.01 -7.29 4.80
N HIS A 117 4.14 -7.98 4.68
CA HIS A 117 4.76 -8.66 5.81
C HIS A 117 5.22 -7.67 6.90
N VAL A 118 5.83 -6.54 6.50
CA VAL A 118 6.25 -5.50 7.45
C VAL A 118 5.03 -4.83 8.11
N LEU A 119 3.96 -4.61 7.35
CA LEU A 119 2.70 -4.09 7.91
C LEU A 119 2.08 -5.07 8.91
N GLU A 120 2.13 -6.38 8.65
CA GLU A 120 1.64 -7.41 9.57
C GLU A 120 2.42 -7.39 10.90
N ASN A 121 3.75 -7.28 10.85
CA ASN A 121 4.58 -7.12 12.04
C ASN A 121 4.24 -5.83 12.81
N THR A 122 4.02 -4.74 12.07
CA THR A 122 3.64 -3.43 12.64
C THR A 122 2.29 -3.52 13.34
N LEU A 123 1.30 -4.17 12.72
CA LEU A 123 -0.02 -4.40 13.30
C LEU A 123 0.07 -5.25 14.58
N GLY A 124 0.84 -6.34 14.55
CA GLY A 124 1.06 -7.17 15.75
C GLY A 124 1.75 -6.42 16.89
N CYS A 125 2.67 -5.50 16.58
CA CYS A 125 3.33 -4.66 17.57
C CYS A 125 2.37 -3.64 18.22
N LEU A 126 1.37 -3.16 17.47
CA LEU A 126 0.37 -2.20 17.96
C LEU A 126 -0.81 -2.86 18.68
N ASP A 127 -1.16 -4.10 18.33
CA ASP A 127 -2.23 -4.87 18.95
C ASP A 127 -1.75 -5.59 20.24
N LEU A 128 -1.46 -4.80 21.27
CA LEU A 128 -1.04 -5.28 22.60
C LEU A 128 -2.13 -6.05 23.38
N ARG A 129 -3.29 -6.37 22.79
CA ARG A 129 -4.35 -7.15 23.46
C ARG A 129 -4.11 -8.65 23.54
N THR A 130 -3.03 -9.19 22.97
CA THR A 130 -2.80 -10.66 22.88
C THR A 130 -1.68 -11.20 23.76
N HIS A 131 -0.91 -10.37 24.45
CA HIS A 131 0.05 -10.85 25.45
C HIS A 131 -0.37 -10.38 26.86
N PRO A 132 -1.00 -11.25 27.67
CA PRO A 132 -1.06 -11.00 29.10
C PRO A 132 0.39 -11.03 29.59
N THR A 133 0.89 -9.88 30.04
CA THR A 133 2.07 -9.82 30.90
C THR A 133 1.74 -10.62 32.16
N THR A 134 2.15 -11.89 32.18
CA THR A 134 2.25 -12.67 33.42
C THR A 134 3.42 -12.09 34.20
N SER A 135 3.08 -11.23 35.16
CA SER A 135 3.91 -10.94 36.33
C SER A 135 4.06 -12.18 37.21
#